data_AF-A0A397GVW6-F1
#
_entry.id   AF-A0A397GVW6-F1
#
_cell.length_a   1.000
_cell.length_b   1.000
_cell.length_c   1.000
_cell.angle_alpha   90.00
_cell.angle_beta   90.00
_cell.angle_gamma   90.00
#
_symmetry.space_group_name_H-M   'P 1'
#
loop_
_entity.id
_entity.type
_entity.pdbx_description
1 polymer ?
#
loop_
_entity_poly.entity_id
_entity_poly.type
_entity_poly.pdbx_seq_one_letter_code
_entity_poly.pdbx_strand_id
1 'polypeptide(L)'
;MINDIVQERRLKIICHKVKAHSGDKYNEIADSLAKIPGFIEGITNNIFEGTTISLNYNNITDRSFIPIWKFTPIETPVKDAIKEINRLKLMLNFKYQERFKYIMTNTKCREIDWDLTFKTKHPSKITSDITNKEDSNKRSFALKLLCEELPTLSKRYIHKPNLYSSSSCILCEKLVEEDNMHVFTCKRKGQIDPIKNLTNKFKEILIEKIKKEEPGIDIKIIKKVVSEVDILNYTYEKDYTLSKNYSDLSFFDVIKGFIPNILVTKVKKICRNKKAKANKIIIDVLEEFQKILKQIWKERCDKVIEWEIKNGITNKDKRTRQIRNDKRTKIQIDKTSNIKEGNLHISKMMEKINFQRKQKQKEEDLEFFTNEIFLNTFTYKGNNLYKIKIFSDGDMAISS
;
A
#
# COMPACT_ATOMS: atom_id res chain seq x y z
N MET A 1 16.82 -33.07 12.96
CA MET A 1 17.28 -31.92 13.79
C MET A 1 17.62 -32.40 15.19
N ILE A 2 16.65 -32.83 16.01
CA ILE A 2 16.94 -33.33 17.38
C ILE A 2 17.89 -34.53 17.35
N ASN A 3 17.66 -35.51 16.48
CA ASN A 3 18.56 -36.65 16.32
C ASN A 3 19.97 -36.22 15.87
N ASP A 4 20.07 -35.28 14.95
CA ASP A 4 21.34 -34.74 14.47
C ASP A 4 22.12 -34.06 15.61
N ILE A 5 21.42 -33.34 16.50
CA ILE A 5 22.00 -32.72 17.71
C ILE A 5 22.58 -33.78 18.64
N VAL A 6 21.79 -34.83 18.88
CA VAL A 6 22.15 -35.94 19.75
C VAL A 6 23.38 -36.68 19.22
N GLN A 7 23.44 -36.88 17.90
CA GLN A 7 24.58 -37.54 17.25
C GLN A 7 25.83 -36.65 17.26
N GLU A 8 25.73 -35.39 16.82
CA GLU A 8 26.85 -34.45 16.75
C GLU A 8 27.49 -34.23 18.14
N ARG A 9 26.65 -34.03 19.15
CA ARG A 9 27.10 -33.76 20.52
C ARG A 9 27.28 -35.02 21.37
N ARG A 10 27.07 -36.21 20.79
CA ARG A 10 27.13 -37.51 21.46
C ARG A 10 26.33 -37.54 22.77
N LEU A 11 25.13 -36.96 22.74
CA LEU A 11 24.27 -36.84 23.92
C LEU A 11 23.62 -38.19 24.22
N LYS A 12 23.53 -38.53 25.51
CA LYS A 12 22.63 -39.59 25.97
C LYS A 12 21.32 -38.92 26.37
N ILE A 13 20.26 -39.13 25.59
CA ILE A 13 18.95 -38.56 25.84
C ILE A 13 17.92 -39.64 26.15
N ILE A 14 16.96 -39.31 27.02
CA ILE A 14 15.78 -40.13 27.30
C ILE A 14 14.58 -39.37 26.75
N CYS A 15 13.92 -39.92 25.73
CA CYS A 15 12.74 -39.29 25.13
C CYS A 15 11.48 -39.74 25.86
N HIS A 16 10.75 -38.80 26.45
CA HIS A 16 9.42 -39.04 26.98
C HIS A 16 8.37 -38.56 25.96
N LYS A 17 7.64 -39.51 25.37
CA LYS A 17 6.55 -39.19 24.43
C LYS A 17 5.30 -38.81 25.21
N VAL A 18 4.81 -37.59 24.99
CA VAL A 18 3.58 -37.07 25.62
C VAL A 18 2.50 -36.87 24.56
N LYS A 19 1.22 -36.98 24.93
CA LYS A 19 0.09 -36.74 24.00
C LYS A 19 -0.11 -35.24 23.84
N ALA A 20 -0.17 -34.74 22.61
CA ALA A 20 -0.36 -33.32 22.31
C ALA A 20 -1.82 -32.89 22.56
N HIS A 21 -2.18 -32.60 23.81
CA HIS A 21 -3.49 -32.04 24.20
C HIS A 21 -3.32 -30.99 25.31
N SER A 22 -4.13 -29.93 25.24
CA SER A 22 -4.21 -28.86 26.24
C SER A 22 -4.56 -29.44 27.61
N GLY A 23 -3.79 -29.13 28.66
CA GLY A 23 -3.99 -29.62 30.02
C GLY A 23 -3.03 -30.73 30.48
N ASP A 24 -2.13 -31.22 29.61
CA ASP A 24 -1.03 -32.06 30.08
C ASP A 24 0.05 -31.18 30.72
N LYS A 25 0.25 -31.34 32.04
CA LYS A 25 1.22 -30.60 32.85
C LYS A 25 2.62 -30.59 32.23
N TYR A 26 3.07 -31.70 31.65
CA TYR A 26 4.41 -31.80 31.08
C TYR A 26 4.54 -31.12 29.72
N ASN A 27 3.47 -31.10 28.91
CA ASN A 27 3.43 -30.27 27.69
C ASN A 27 3.39 -28.78 28.03
N GLU A 28 2.58 -28.37 29.00
CA GLU A 28 2.51 -26.97 29.41
C GLU A 28 3.86 -26.49 29.97
N ILE A 29 4.54 -27.35 30.73
CA ILE A 29 5.92 -27.12 31.16
C ILE A 29 6.84 -27.03 29.94
N ALA A 30 6.83 -27.99 29.02
CA ALA A 30 7.69 -27.96 27.83
C ALA A 30 7.45 -26.71 26.97
N ASP A 31 6.21 -26.34 26.70
CA ASP A 31 5.83 -25.14 25.94
C ASP A 31 6.22 -23.86 26.69
N SER A 32 5.99 -23.79 28.00
CA SER A 32 6.43 -22.65 28.82
C SER A 32 7.95 -22.52 28.86
N LEU A 33 8.69 -23.63 28.83
CA LEU A 33 10.15 -23.66 28.87
C LEU A 33 10.78 -23.36 27.50
N ALA A 34 10.14 -23.78 26.40
CA ALA A 34 10.57 -23.51 25.02
C ALA A 34 10.23 -22.07 24.56
N LYS A 35 9.26 -21.41 25.21
CA LYS A 35 8.85 -20.05 24.85
C LYS A 35 9.93 -19.03 25.20
N ILE A 36 10.65 -18.56 24.18
CA ILE A 36 11.54 -17.40 24.31
C ILE A 36 10.65 -16.14 24.40
N PRO A 37 10.75 -15.31 25.47
CA PRO A 37 9.97 -14.09 25.59
C PRO A 37 10.25 -13.13 24.43
N GLY A 38 9.20 -12.60 23.79
CA GLY A 38 9.33 -11.73 22.60
C GLY A 38 10.13 -10.44 22.82
N PHE A 39 10.37 -10.00 24.07
CA PHE A 39 11.24 -8.85 24.32
C PHE A 39 12.74 -9.18 24.11
N ILE A 40 13.11 -10.46 24.09
CA ILE A 40 14.48 -10.94 23.88
C ILE A 40 14.75 -11.16 22.37
N GLU A 41 13.71 -11.06 21.54
CA GLU A 41 13.79 -11.13 20.08
C GLU A 41 14.53 -9.87 19.55
N GLY A 42 15.86 -9.96 19.46
CA GLY A 42 16.74 -8.87 19.02
C GLY A 42 17.90 -8.55 19.97
N ILE A 43 17.93 -9.11 21.19
CA ILE A 43 19.08 -8.99 22.09
C ILE A 43 20.10 -10.07 21.71
N THR A 44 21.19 -9.66 21.06
CA THR A 44 22.27 -10.56 20.68
C THR A 44 23.06 -11.03 21.91
N ASN A 45 23.03 -12.35 22.09
CA ASN A 45 24.10 -13.20 22.64
C ASN A 45 24.41 -13.19 24.15
N ASN A 46 24.25 -12.11 24.92
CA ASN A 46 24.80 -12.12 26.30
C ASN A 46 23.93 -12.79 27.37
N ILE A 47 22.62 -12.97 27.16
CA ILE A 47 21.71 -13.53 28.20
C ILE A 47 21.65 -15.07 28.16
N PHE A 48 21.99 -15.68 27.02
CA PHE A 48 21.87 -17.12 26.80
C PHE A 48 23.22 -17.84 26.65
N GLU A 49 24.32 -17.14 26.89
CA GLU A 49 25.65 -17.73 26.88
C GLU A 49 25.72 -18.89 27.89
N GLY A 50 26.05 -20.10 27.42
CA GLY A 50 26.03 -21.33 28.23
C GLY A 50 24.70 -22.09 28.31
N THR A 51 23.59 -21.53 27.80
CA THR A 51 22.25 -22.19 27.82
C THR A 51 21.77 -22.67 26.46
N THR A 52 22.55 -22.50 25.39
CA THR A 52 22.17 -22.86 24.02
C THR A 52 23.13 -23.87 23.41
N ILE A 53 22.58 -24.85 22.68
CA ILE A 53 23.38 -25.81 21.88
C ILE A 53 23.60 -25.24 20.48
N SER A 54 24.85 -25.06 20.05
CA SER A 54 25.14 -24.80 18.64
C SER A 54 25.25 -26.11 17.86
N LEU A 55 24.74 -26.12 16.63
CA LEU A 55 25.00 -27.17 15.65
C LEU A 55 25.78 -26.62 14.48
N ASN A 56 26.76 -27.38 14.05
CA ASN A 56 27.37 -27.12 12.76
C ASN A 56 26.46 -27.72 11.68
N TYR A 57 25.78 -26.88 10.90
CA TYR A 57 24.88 -27.34 9.84
C TYR A 57 25.59 -28.21 8.79
N ASN A 58 26.92 -28.13 8.67
CA ASN A 58 27.71 -29.02 7.80
C ASN A 58 27.69 -30.48 8.26
N ASN A 59 27.36 -30.74 9.53
CA ASN A 59 27.28 -32.08 10.10
C ASN A 59 25.89 -32.73 9.90
N ILE A 60 24.94 -32.01 9.29
CA ILE A 60 23.59 -32.52 9.00
C ILE A 60 23.64 -33.31 7.68
N THR A 61 23.74 -34.63 7.77
CA THR A 61 23.82 -35.54 6.62
C THR A 61 22.45 -36.04 6.14
N ASP A 62 21.43 -35.96 7.00
CA ASP A 62 20.10 -36.53 6.74
C ASP A 62 19.19 -35.63 5.88
N ARG A 63 19.71 -34.51 5.39
CA ARG A 63 18.99 -33.59 4.49
C ARG A 63 19.72 -33.46 3.17
N SER A 64 18.99 -33.66 2.06
CA SER A 64 19.53 -33.52 0.70
C SER A 64 19.95 -32.08 0.36
N PHE A 65 19.38 -31.08 1.05
CA PHE A 65 19.78 -29.68 0.91
C PHE A 65 19.45 -28.88 2.19
N ILE A 66 20.27 -27.86 2.45
CA ILE A 66 20.01 -26.85 3.49
C ILE A 66 19.80 -25.53 2.76
N PRO A 67 18.62 -24.89 2.87
CA PRO A 67 18.35 -23.61 2.23
C PRO A 67 19.24 -22.52 2.85
N ILE A 68 19.98 -21.78 2.04
CA ILE A 68 20.92 -20.75 2.48
C ILE A 68 20.58 -19.43 1.77
N TRP A 69 20.71 -18.31 2.48
CA TRP A 69 20.63 -16.95 1.94
C TRP A 69 21.86 -16.15 2.34
N LYS A 70 22.63 -15.64 1.37
CA LYS A 70 23.89 -14.91 1.60
C LYS A 70 24.81 -15.58 2.64
N PHE A 71 25.02 -16.89 2.48
CA PHE A 71 25.85 -17.73 3.36
C PHE A 71 25.27 -18.00 4.76
N THR A 72 24.04 -17.57 5.05
CA THR A 72 23.35 -17.89 6.29
C THR A 72 22.23 -18.92 6.07
N PRO A 73 22.18 -20.03 6.83
CA PRO A 73 21.08 -20.98 6.76
C PRO A 73 19.72 -20.34 7.06
N ILE A 74 18.69 -20.75 6.33
CA ILE A 74 17.30 -20.34 6.58
C ILE A 74 16.69 -21.34 7.58
N GLU A 75 16.41 -20.87 8.79
CA GLU A 75 15.88 -21.71 9.88
C GLU A 75 14.36 -21.77 9.91
N THR A 76 13.69 -20.94 9.12
CA THR A 76 12.24 -20.97 8.91
C THR A 76 11.85 -21.94 7.79
N PRO A 77 10.63 -22.51 7.82
CA PRO A 77 10.13 -23.30 6.70
C PRO A 77 10.28 -22.53 5.38
N VAL A 78 10.90 -23.16 4.37
CA VAL A 78 11.21 -22.53 3.06
C VAL A 78 10.00 -21.83 2.46
N LYS A 79 8.81 -22.43 2.58
CA LYS A 79 7.56 -21.87 2.09
C LYS A 79 7.23 -20.51 2.73
N ASP A 80 7.44 -20.36 4.03
CA ASP A 80 7.11 -19.14 4.75
C ASP A 80 8.16 -18.05 4.51
N ALA A 81 9.44 -18.43 4.43
CA ALA A 81 10.51 -17.55 3.98
C ALA A 81 10.23 -16.98 2.57
N ILE A 82 9.84 -17.82 1.61
CA ILE A 82 9.47 -17.40 0.26
C ILE A 82 8.24 -16.49 0.25
N LYS A 83 7.19 -16.81 1.04
CA LYS A 83 6.00 -15.95 1.15
C LYS A 83 6.38 -14.56 1.65
N GLU A 84 7.24 -14.46 2.66
CA GLU A 84 7.64 -13.16 3.18
C GLU A 84 8.49 -12.39 2.18
N ILE A 85 9.49 -13.02 1.55
CA ILE A 85 10.29 -12.38 0.50
C ILE A 85 9.36 -11.79 -0.56
N ASN A 86 8.37 -12.57 -1.01
CA ASN A 86 7.40 -12.11 -2.00
C ASN A 86 6.55 -10.95 -1.47
N ARG A 87 6.08 -11.02 -0.22
CA ARG A 87 5.34 -9.93 0.44
C ARG A 87 6.16 -8.63 0.43
N LEU A 88 7.41 -8.67 0.86
CA LEU A 88 8.32 -7.53 0.91
C LEU A 88 8.62 -6.98 -0.50
N LYS A 89 8.92 -7.88 -1.45
CA LYS A 89 9.16 -7.49 -2.84
C LYS A 89 7.97 -6.76 -3.44
N LEU A 90 6.75 -7.28 -3.22
CA LEU A 90 5.53 -6.65 -3.70
C LEU A 90 5.29 -5.28 -3.03
N MET A 91 5.50 -5.17 -1.72
CA MET A 91 5.37 -3.91 -0.98
C MET A 91 6.35 -2.84 -1.46
N LEU A 92 7.62 -3.19 -1.63
CA LEU A 92 8.64 -2.26 -2.12
C LEU A 92 8.38 -1.90 -3.59
N ASN A 93 7.97 -2.86 -4.41
CA ASN A 93 7.56 -2.59 -5.79
C ASN A 93 6.42 -1.59 -5.88
N PHE A 94 5.44 -1.68 -4.97
CA PHE A 94 4.35 -0.72 -4.83
C PHE A 94 4.86 0.65 -4.34
N LYS A 95 5.66 0.68 -3.26
CA LYS A 95 6.23 1.92 -2.68
C LYS A 95 6.98 2.75 -3.71
N TYR A 96 7.81 2.12 -4.53
CA TYR A 96 8.68 2.81 -5.49
C TYR A 96 8.02 3.11 -6.84
N GLN A 97 6.71 2.89 -7.00
CA GLN A 97 6.05 3.37 -8.22
C GLN A 97 6.03 4.91 -8.22
N GLU A 98 6.38 5.53 -9.34
CA GLU A 98 6.47 7.00 -9.46
C GLU A 98 5.16 7.71 -9.05
N ARG A 99 4.01 7.07 -9.31
CA ARG A 99 2.68 7.56 -8.91
C ARG A 99 2.51 7.75 -7.40
N PHE A 100 3.26 7.01 -6.58
CA PHE A 100 3.20 7.07 -5.12
C PHE A 100 4.35 7.88 -4.51
N LYS A 101 5.25 8.47 -5.30
CA LYS A 101 6.43 9.17 -4.76
C LYS A 101 6.07 10.27 -3.75
N TYR A 102 4.97 10.98 -3.98
CA TYR A 102 4.54 12.09 -3.14
C TYR A 102 3.87 11.61 -1.85
N ILE A 103 3.19 10.45 -1.88
CA ILE A 103 2.54 9.89 -0.68
C ILE A 103 3.55 9.09 0.18
N MET A 104 4.63 8.60 -0.45
CA MET A 104 5.68 7.82 0.21
C MET A 104 6.80 8.67 0.83
N THR A 105 6.59 9.98 0.99
CA THR A 105 7.48 10.85 1.78
C THR A 105 7.42 10.47 3.26
N ASN A 106 8.49 10.76 4.02
CA ASN A 106 8.61 10.33 5.43
C ASN A 106 7.48 10.86 6.33
N THR A 107 6.91 12.03 6.05
CA THR A 107 5.77 12.60 6.79
C THR A 107 4.46 11.93 6.39
N LYS A 108 4.02 12.07 5.13
CA LYS A 108 2.70 11.57 4.68
C LYS A 108 2.52 10.08 4.91
N CYS A 109 3.54 9.27 4.64
CA CYS A 109 3.43 7.82 4.79
C CYS A 109 3.15 7.38 6.23
N ARG A 110 3.63 8.14 7.23
CA ARG A 110 3.40 7.87 8.65
C ARG A 110 2.05 8.37 9.15
N GLU A 111 1.44 9.30 8.44
CA GLU A 111 0.12 9.87 8.77
C GLU A 111 -1.04 9.05 8.23
N ILE A 112 -0.78 7.96 7.50
CA ILE A 112 -1.81 7.11 6.89
C ILE A 112 -1.99 5.81 7.69
N ASP A 113 -3.24 5.46 7.96
CA ASP A 113 -3.61 4.11 8.39
C ASP A 113 -3.69 3.20 7.15
N TRP A 114 -2.57 2.54 6.82
CA TRP A 114 -2.45 1.70 5.62
C TRP A 114 -3.37 0.48 5.65
N ASP A 115 -3.54 -0.15 6.83
CA ASP A 115 -4.41 -1.32 7.00
C ASP A 115 -5.87 -0.94 6.71
N LEU A 116 -6.35 0.14 7.31
CA LEU A 116 -7.71 0.62 7.08
C LEU A 116 -7.89 1.16 5.65
N THR A 117 -6.87 1.84 5.11
CA THR A 117 -6.86 2.29 3.71
C THR A 117 -7.11 1.12 2.77
N PHE A 118 -6.34 0.03 2.83
CA PHE A 118 -6.52 -1.11 1.93
C PHE A 118 -7.82 -1.88 2.21
N LYS A 119 -8.26 -1.99 3.46
CA LYS A 119 -9.58 -2.56 3.80
C LYS A 119 -10.72 -1.84 3.10
N THR A 120 -10.68 -0.51 3.02
CA THR A 120 -11.74 0.28 2.33
C THR A 120 -11.73 0.12 0.80
N LYS A 121 -10.64 -0.42 0.20
CA LYS A 121 -10.56 -0.70 -1.24
C LYS A 121 -11.07 -2.09 -1.62
N HIS A 122 -11.17 -2.98 -0.65
CA HIS A 122 -11.56 -4.37 -0.82
C HIS A 122 -12.77 -4.70 0.07
N PRO A 123 -13.99 -4.28 -0.32
CA PRO A 123 -15.19 -4.49 0.49
C PRO A 123 -15.49 -5.98 0.72
N SER A 124 -15.13 -6.85 -0.23
CA SER A 124 -15.18 -8.30 -0.08
C SER A 124 -13.77 -8.93 -0.02
N LYS A 125 -13.68 -10.12 0.59
CA LYS A 125 -12.43 -10.89 0.66
C LYS A 125 -11.93 -11.22 -0.76
N ILE A 126 -10.67 -10.89 -1.05
CA ILE A 126 -10.06 -11.14 -2.38
C ILE A 126 -10.07 -12.63 -2.74
N THR A 127 -9.99 -13.51 -1.74
CA THR A 127 -9.97 -14.97 -1.91
C THR A 127 -11.37 -15.58 -1.92
N SER A 128 -12.42 -14.78 -2.08
CA SER A 128 -13.79 -15.29 -2.26
C SER A 128 -13.87 -16.07 -3.57
N ASP A 129 -14.53 -17.21 -3.53
CA ASP A 129 -14.90 -18.03 -4.70
C ASP A 129 -16.09 -17.44 -5.46
N ILE A 130 -16.87 -16.57 -4.82
CA ILE A 130 -17.99 -15.86 -5.43
C ILE A 130 -17.51 -14.60 -6.16
N THR A 131 -17.85 -14.48 -7.45
CA THR A 131 -17.63 -13.28 -8.26
C THR A 131 -18.88 -12.39 -8.25
N ASN A 132 -18.75 -11.14 -7.77
CA ASN A 132 -19.83 -10.16 -7.77
C ASN A 132 -19.48 -8.95 -8.65
N LYS A 133 -20.36 -8.63 -9.62
CA LYS A 133 -20.15 -7.52 -10.57
C LYS A 133 -20.13 -6.16 -9.89
N GLU A 134 -20.98 -5.93 -8.90
CA GLU A 134 -21.01 -4.68 -8.14
C GLU A 134 -19.73 -4.50 -7.33
N ASP A 135 -19.29 -5.54 -6.61
CA ASP A 135 -18.02 -5.55 -5.85
C ASP A 135 -16.82 -5.27 -6.77
N SER A 136 -16.74 -5.98 -7.91
CA SER A 136 -15.70 -5.77 -8.92
C SER A 136 -15.68 -4.32 -9.43
N ASN A 137 -16.85 -3.75 -9.72
CA ASN A 137 -16.97 -2.36 -10.17
C ASN A 137 -16.58 -1.34 -9.08
N LYS A 138 -16.97 -1.58 -7.81
CA LYS A 138 -16.57 -0.74 -6.67
C LYS A 138 -15.05 -0.78 -6.49
N ARG A 139 -14.46 -1.97 -6.43
CA ARG A 139 -13.02 -2.20 -6.31
C ARG A 139 -12.23 -1.60 -7.46
N SER A 140 -12.68 -1.80 -8.71
CA SER A 140 -12.01 -1.26 -9.90
C SER A 140 -11.97 0.27 -9.86
N PHE A 141 -13.08 0.92 -9.51
CA PHE A 141 -13.12 2.38 -9.37
C PHE A 141 -12.18 2.85 -8.24
N ALA A 142 -12.27 2.24 -7.07
CA ALA A 142 -11.49 2.63 -5.90
C ALA A 142 -9.97 2.48 -6.13
N LEU A 143 -9.54 1.41 -6.80
CA LEU A 143 -8.13 1.18 -7.15
C LEU A 143 -7.65 2.13 -8.26
N LYS A 144 -8.46 2.37 -9.30
CA LYS A 144 -8.11 3.34 -10.36
C LYS A 144 -7.99 4.75 -9.80
N LEU A 145 -8.85 5.12 -8.85
CA LEU A 145 -8.77 6.41 -8.16
C LEU A 145 -7.51 6.51 -7.29
N LEU A 146 -7.22 5.49 -6.48
CA LEU A 146 -6.02 5.43 -5.63
C LEU A 146 -4.73 5.52 -6.46
N CYS A 147 -4.69 4.84 -7.60
CA CYS A 147 -3.50 4.77 -8.46
C CYS A 147 -3.42 5.89 -9.51
N GLU A 148 -4.36 6.85 -9.53
CA GLU A 148 -4.46 7.89 -10.56
C GLU A 148 -4.59 7.37 -12.01
N GLU A 149 -5.37 6.30 -12.21
CA GLU A 149 -5.62 5.61 -13.51
C GLU A 149 -7.08 5.66 -13.98
N LEU A 150 -7.83 6.66 -13.55
CA LEU A 150 -9.11 6.97 -14.21
C LEU A 150 -8.84 7.43 -15.65
N PRO A 151 -9.66 7.03 -16.64
CA PRO A 151 -9.47 7.38 -18.05
C PRO A 151 -9.91 8.82 -18.34
N THR A 152 -9.19 9.79 -17.77
CA THR A 152 -9.34 11.23 -17.98
C THR A 152 -8.85 11.65 -19.37
N LEU A 153 -9.12 12.90 -19.77
CA LEU A 153 -8.66 13.43 -21.06
C LEU A 153 -7.14 13.53 -21.12
N SER A 154 -6.44 13.83 -20.03
CA SER A 154 -4.97 13.78 -20.01
C SER A 154 -4.43 12.38 -20.33
N LYS A 155 -4.98 11.34 -19.71
CA LYS A 155 -4.61 9.95 -19.99
C LYS A 155 -4.96 9.55 -21.42
N ARG A 156 -6.15 9.92 -21.90
CA ARG A 156 -6.60 9.63 -23.27
C ARG A 156 -5.73 10.31 -24.32
N TYR A 157 -5.38 11.57 -24.10
CA TYR A 157 -4.46 12.33 -24.95
C TYR A 157 -3.09 11.64 -25.03
N ILE A 158 -2.51 11.24 -23.89
CA ILE A 158 -1.23 10.52 -23.85
C ILE A 158 -1.31 9.18 -24.63
N HIS A 159 -2.39 8.42 -24.46
CA HIS A 159 -2.53 7.11 -25.10
C HIS A 159 -2.93 7.16 -26.58
N LYS A 160 -3.66 8.19 -26.99
CA LYS A 160 -4.23 8.34 -28.34
C LYS A 160 -4.20 9.81 -28.80
N PRO A 161 -3.01 10.41 -28.99
CA PRO A 161 -2.89 11.84 -29.34
C PRO A 161 -3.51 12.17 -30.71
N ASN A 162 -3.56 11.21 -31.63
CA ASN A 162 -4.22 11.39 -32.93
C ASN A 162 -5.75 11.45 -32.83
N LEU A 163 -6.34 10.96 -31.73
CA LEU A 163 -7.79 10.88 -31.54
C LEU A 163 -8.32 12.00 -30.64
N TYR A 164 -7.53 12.43 -29.66
CA TYR A 164 -7.89 13.52 -28.77
C TYR A 164 -6.92 14.68 -29.04
N SER A 165 -7.45 15.82 -29.45
CA SER A 165 -6.65 17.00 -29.81
C SER A 165 -6.04 17.74 -28.61
N SER A 166 -6.57 17.51 -27.40
CA SER A 166 -6.11 18.16 -26.18
C SER A 166 -6.34 17.29 -24.93
N SER A 167 -5.57 17.54 -23.87
CA SER A 167 -5.78 17.02 -22.52
C SER A 167 -6.75 17.88 -21.68
N SER A 168 -7.21 19.01 -22.21
CA SER A 168 -8.05 19.97 -21.49
C SER A 168 -9.44 19.43 -21.17
N CYS A 169 -9.97 19.82 -20.01
CA CYS A 169 -11.32 19.50 -19.59
C CYS A 169 -12.37 20.14 -20.51
N ILE A 170 -13.29 19.32 -21.01
CA ILE A 170 -14.42 19.78 -21.86
C ILE A 170 -15.59 20.34 -21.05
N LEU A 171 -15.57 20.22 -19.71
CA LEU A 171 -16.69 20.60 -18.84
C LEU A 171 -16.53 21.99 -18.22
N CYS A 172 -15.31 22.52 -18.14
CA CYS A 172 -15.06 23.88 -17.66
C CYS A 172 -14.57 24.78 -18.80
N GLU A 173 -14.81 26.08 -18.66
CA GLU A 173 -14.46 27.09 -19.68
C GLU A 173 -12.97 27.42 -19.74
N LYS A 174 -12.20 26.95 -18.75
CA LYS A 174 -10.75 27.15 -18.71
C LYS A 174 -10.07 26.01 -19.47
N LEU A 175 -9.02 26.30 -20.26
CA LEU A 175 -8.11 25.33 -20.89
C LEU A 175 -7.26 24.56 -19.85
N VAL A 176 -7.88 24.12 -18.76
CA VAL A 176 -7.24 23.40 -17.66
C VAL A 176 -7.16 21.92 -18.05
N GLU A 177 -6.00 21.32 -17.83
CA GLU A 177 -5.79 19.89 -18.02
C GLU A 177 -6.75 19.06 -17.13
N GLU A 178 -7.43 18.08 -17.73
CA GLU A 178 -8.27 17.15 -16.98
C GLU A 178 -7.43 15.97 -16.48
N ASP A 179 -6.79 16.15 -15.32
CA ASP A 179 -6.14 15.06 -14.60
C ASP A 179 -7.12 14.31 -13.67
N ASN A 180 -6.60 13.32 -12.94
CA ASN A 180 -7.40 12.43 -12.10
C ASN A 180 -8.21 13.17 -11.04
N MET A 181 -7.67 14.27 -10.49
CA MET A 181 -8.34 15.03 -9.45
C MET A 181 -9.17 16.18 -10.01
N HIS A 182 -8.80 16.71 -11.19
CA HIS A 182 -9.60 17.71 -11.88
C HIS A 182 -11.06 17.26 -12.06
N VAL A 183 -11.29 15.97 -12.30
CA VAL A 183 -12.63 15.35 -12.34
C VAL A 183 -13.52 15.78 -11.16
N PHE A 184 -12.94 15.86 -9.96
CA PHE A 184 -13.64 16.16 -8.71
C PHE A 184 -13.55 17.63 -8.29
N THR A 185 -12.59 18.38 -8.84
CA THR A 185 -12.41 19.82 -8.58
C THR A 185 -12.98 20.72 -9.68
N CYS A 186 -13.45 20.14 -10.78
CA CYS A 186 -13.98 20.87 -11.93
C CYS A 186 -15.22 21.67 -11.55
N LYS A 187 -15.16 23.00 -11.73
CA LYS A 187 -16.27 23.92 -11.42
C LYS A 187 -17.48 23.77 -12.35
N ARG A 188 -17.39 23.03 -13.47
CA ARG A 188 -18.47 22.76 -14.45
C ARG A 188 -19.31 24.01 -14.81
N LYS A 189 -18.66 25.16 -15.04
CA LYS A 189 -19.30 26.48 -15.29
C LYS A 189 -20.14 27.06 -14.14
N GLY A 190 -20.12 26.43 -12.96
CA GLY A 190 -20.74 26.94 -11.74
C GLY A 190 -19.79 27.80 -10.89
N GLN A 191 -20.38 28.57 -9.98
CA GLN A 191 -19.64 29.40 -9.01
C GLN A 191 -19.25 28.64 -7.73
N ILE A 192 -19.91 27.51 -7.45
CA ILE A 192 -19.68 26.73 -6.23
C ILE A 192 -18.33 26.01 -6.33
N ASP A 193 -17.54 26.09 -5.26
CA ASP A 193 -16.30 25.32 -5.09
C ASP A 193 -16.62 23.81 -4.90
N PRO A 194 -16.29 22.94 -5.87
CA PRO A 194 -16.59 21.52 -5.80
C PRO A 194 -15.90 20.82 -4.62
N ILE A 195 -14.71 21.27 -4.24
CA ILE A 195 -13.99 20.67 -3.11
C ILE A 195 -14.68 21.00 -1.80
N LYS A 196 -15.06 22.26 -1.59
CA LYS A 196 -15.84 22.65 -0.41
C LYS A 196 -17.12 21.82 -0.27
N ASN A 197 -17.81 21.57 -1.39
CA ASN A 197 -19.00 20.71 -1.40
C ASN A 197 -18.66 19.25 -1.01
N LEU A 198 -17.65 18.64 -1.63
CA LEU A 198 -17.21 17.28 -1.30
C LEU A 198 -16.77 17.14 0.16
N THR A 199 -16.04 18.12 0.68
CA THR A 199 -15.60 18.17 2.08
C THR A 199 -16.79 18.22 3.03
N ASN A 200 -17.79 19.06 2.74
CA ASN A 200 -19.01 19.14 3.55
C ASN A 200 -19.80 17.83 3.52
N LYS A 201 -19.96 17.22 2.33
CA LYS A 201 -20.61 15.90 2.20
C LYS A 201 -19.88 14.83 3.00
N PHE A 202 -18.55 14.81 2.97
CA PHE A 202 -17.77 13.87 3.78
C PHE A 202 -18.03 14.07 5.28
N LYS A 203 -18.05 15.32 5.75
CA LYS A 203 -18.35 15.66 7.15
C LYS A 203 -19.76 15.23 7.55
N GLU A 204 -20.76 15.47 6.69
CA GLU A 204 -22.15 15.07 6.91
C GLU A 204 -22.28 13.56 7.09
N ILE A 205 -21.73 12.77 6.17
CA ILE A 205 -21.72 11.30 6.24
C ILE A 205 -21.01 10.84 7.52
N LEU A 206 -19.86 11.42 7.84
CA LEU A 206 -19.10 11.07 9.04
C LEU A 206 -19.93 11.30 10.31
N ILE A 207 -20.57 12.46 10.43
CA ILE A 207 -21.42 12.81 11.57
C ILE A 207 -22.61 11.84 11.65
N GLU A 208 -23.27 11.54 10.53
CA GLU A 208 -24.41 10.62 10.47
C GLU A 208 -24.02 9.21 10.92
N LYS A 209 -22.93 8.64 10.38
CA LYS A 209 -22.48 7.29 10.74
C LYS A 209 -22.04 7.20 12.20
N ILE A 210 -21.35 8.21 12.72
CA ILE A 210 -20.99 8.27 14.14
C ILE A 210 -22.27 8.33 14.98
N LYS A 211 -23.23 9.20 14.65
CA LYS A 211 -24.47 9.35 15.42
C LYS A 211 -25.34 8.09 15.40
N LYS A 212 -25.36 7.37 14.27
CA LYS A 212 -26.05 6.08 14.14
C LYS A 212 -25.45 5.01 15.05
N GLU A 213 -24.13 4.94 15.13
CA GLU A 213 -23.42 3.93 15.94
C GLU A 213 -23.30 4.35 17.42
N GLU A 214 -23.27 5.65 17.73
CA GLU A 214 -23.20 6.22 19.08
C GLU A 214 -24.38 7.19 19.33
N PRO A 215 -25.64 6.68 19.42
CA PRO A 215 -26.83 7.53 19.52
C PRO A 215 -26.86 8.36 20.80
N GLY A 216 -26.21 7.91 21.87
CA GLY A 216 -26.14 8.62 23.16
C GLY A 216 -25.20 9.84 23.18
N ILE A 217 -24.41 10.09 22.12
CA ILE A 217 -23.49 11.23 22.08
C ILE A 217 -24.18 12.44 21.45
N ASP A 218 -24.09 13.61 22.09
CA ASP A 218 -24.60 14.86 21.53
C ASP A 218 -23.93 15.17 20.18
N ILE A 219 -24.74 15.51 19.18
CA ILE A 219 -24.28 15.90 17.85
C ILE A 219 -23.32 17.10 17.89
N LYS A 220 -23.46 18.01 18.86
CA LYS A 220 -22.54 19.14 19.06
C LYS A 220 -21.12 18.67 19.37
N ILE A 221 -20.98 17.61 20.18
CA ILE A 221 -19.69 17.01 20.52
C ILE A 221 -19.07 16.37 19.27
N ILE A 222 -19.86 15.62 18.50
CA ILE A 222 -19.40 14.99 17.25
C ILE A 222 -18.91 16.06 16.27
N LYS A 223 -19.71 17.11 16.04
CA LYS A 223 -19.35 18.23 15.16
C LYS A 223 -18.05 18.91 15.59
N LYS A 224 -17.86 19.16 16.89
CA LYS A 224 -16.62 19.71 17.44
C LYS A 224 -15.42 18.82 17.11
N VAL A 225 -15.50 17.52 17.39
CA VAL A 225 -14.40 16.59 17.11
C VAL A 225 -14.09 16.49 15.61
N VAL A 226 -15.11 16.50 14.75
CA VAL A 226 -14.93 16.51 13.28
C VAL A 226 -14.27 17.81 12.80
N SER A 227 -14.59 18.95 13.42
CA SER A 227 -13.93 20.23 13.11
C SER A 227 -12.47 20.31 13.57
N GLU A 228 -12.02 19.43 14.48
CA GLU A 228 -10.60 19.32 14.86
C GLU A 228 -9.79 18.45 13.89
N VAL A 229 -10.41 17.92 12.83
CA VAL A 229 -9.71 17.19 11.76
C VAL A 229 -9.35 18.18 10.67
N ASP A 230 -8.16 18.78 10.76
CA ASP A 230 -7.72 19.89 9.89
C ASP A 230 -7.78 19.55 8.40
N ILE A 231 -7.52 18.29 8.05
CA ILE A 231 -7.62 17.77 6.68
C ILE A 231 -9.04 17.95 6.09
N LEU A 232 -10.07 18.03 6.94
CA LEU A 232 -11.45 18.28 6.54
C LEU A 232 -11.81 19.78 6.54
N ASN A 233 -10.90 20.68 6.92
CA ASN A 233 -11.16 22.13 7.00
C ASN A 233 -10.58 22.88 5.79
N TYR A 234 -10.96 22.45 4.59
CA TYR A 234 -10.47 23.03 3.35
C TYR A 234 -10.96 24.48 3.11
N THR A 235 -10.04 25.39 2.80
CA THR A 235 -10.32 26.78 2.39
C THR A 235 -9.53 27.22 1.14
N TYR A 236 -10.10 26.95 -0.04
CA TYR A 236 -9.89 27.64 -1.34
C TYR A 236 -8.61 27.38 -2.21
N GLU A 237 -8.71 27.85 -3.47
CA GLU A 237 -8.09 27.50 -4.77
C GLU A 237 -6.56 27.36 -4.93
N LYS A 238 -5.72 27.63 -3.92
CA LYS A 238 -4.25 27.53 -4.09
C LYS A 238 -3.70 26.10 -4.07
N ASP A 239 -4.47 25.13 -3.57
CA ASP A 239 -3.89 23.88 -3.05
C ASP A 239 -3.71 22.73 -4.04
N TYR A 240 -4.34 22.65 -5.20
CA TYR A 240 -4.24 21.39 -5.95
C TYR A 240 -2.84 21.12 -6.53
N THR A 241 -2.25 22.12 -7.19
CA THR A 241 -0.86 22.05 -7.68
C THR A 241 0.18 22.20 -6.57
N LEU A 242 -0.14 22.91 -5.48
CA LEU A 242 0.74 23.06 -4.31
C LEU A 242 0.72 21.84 -3.35
N SER A 243 -0.38 21.07 -3.30
CA SER A 243 -0.56 19.91 -2.39
C SER A 243 0.32 18.72 -2.71
N LYS A 244 0.78 18.60 -3.95
CA LYS A 244 1.82 17.64 -4.32
C LYS A 244 3.14 17.93 -3.59
N ASN A 245 3.39 19.18 -3.19
CA ASN A 245 4.62 19.62 -2.53
C ASN A 245 4.46 19.85 -1.01
N TYR A 246 3.25 19.79 -0.45
CA TYR A 246 3.07 19.85 1.00
C TYR A 246 3.61 18.58 1.68
N SER A 247 4.21 18.77 2.85
CA SER A 247 4.68 17.69 3.72
C SER A 247 3.54 16.88 4.32
N ASP A 248 2.33 17.45 4.38
CA ASP A 248 1.22 16.95 5.18
C ASP A 248 0.05 16.48 4.30
N LEU A 249 -0.75 15.55 4.81
CA LEU A 249 -1.94 15.05 4.11
C LEU A 249 -2.99 16.15 3.87
N SER A 250 -3.68 16.03 2.74
CA SER A 250 -4.74 16.96 2.33
C SER A 250 -6.05 16.22 2.06
N PHE A 251 -7.15 16.96 1.92
CA PHE A 251 -8.43 16.35 1.54
C PHE A 251 -8.36 15.62 0.19
N PHE A 252 -7.45 16.01 -0.72
CA PHE A 252 -7.22 15.30 -1.98
C PHE A 252 -6.76 13.86 -1.75
N ASP A 253 -5.97 13.62 -0.70
CA ASP A 253 -5.53 12.28 -0.32
C ASP A 253 -6.70 11.45 0.21
N VAL A 254 -7.66 12.08 0.90
CA VAL A 254 -8.93 11.46 1.31
C VAL A 254 -9.83 11.15 0.10
N ILE A 255 -9.86 12.01 -0.93
CA ILE A 255 -10.57 11.72 -2.19
C ILE A 255 -9.97 10.49 -2.90
N LYS A 256 -8.64 10.37 -2.95
CA LYS A 256 -7.95 9.14 -3.40
C LYS A 256 -8.26 7.93 -2.51
N GLY A 257 -8.71 8.21 -1.28
CA GLY A 257 -9.16 7.27 -0.27
C GLY A 257 -8.02 6.68 0.54
N PHE A 258 -6.97 7.47 0.78
CA PHE A 258 -6.08 7.28 1.93
C PHE A 258 -6.82 7.69 3.20
N ILE A 259 -6.56 6.97 4.30
CA ILE A 259 -7.20 7.22 5.59
C ILE A 259 -6.19 7.86 6.55
N PRO A 260 -6.36 9.14 6.92
CA PRO A 260 -5.47 9.79 7.86
C PRO A 260 -5.60 9.20 9.29
N ASN A 261 -4.47 8.97 9.96
CA ASN A 261 -4.40 8.52 11.35
C ASN A 261 -5.14 9.47 12.31
N ILE A 262 -5.13 10.78 12.02
CA ILE A 262 -5.88 11.78 12.79
C ILE A 262 -7.39 11.51 12.76
N LEU A 263 -7.94 11.13 11.60
CA LEU A 263 -9.35 10.77 11.47
C LEU A 263 -9.66 9.53 12.30
N VAL A 264 -8.83 8.49 12.20
CA VAL A 264 -8.99 7.25 12.98
C VAL A 264 -8.96 7.53 14.48
N THR A 265 -7.99 8.33 14.93
CA THR A 265 -7.80 8.68 16.34
C THR A 265 -8.99 9.45 16.91
N LYS A 266 -9.50 10.44 16.16
CA LYS A 266 -10.64 11.26 16.58
C LYS A 266 -11.94 10.45 16.64
N VAL A 267 -12.22 9.61 15.64
CA VAL A 267 -13.38 8.71 15.66
C VAL A 267 -13.27 7.69 16.80
N LYS A 268 -12.08 7.12 17.01
CA LYS A 268 -11.81 6.19 18.11
C LYS A 268 -12.04 6.82 19.48
N LYS A 269 -11.67 8.08 19.67
CA LYS A 269 -11.94 8.84 20.91
C LYS A 269 -13.44 8.97 21.17
N ILE A 270 -14.24 9.27 20.15
CA ILE A 270 -15.72 9.31 20.25
C ILE A 270 -16.27 7.93 20.65
N CYS A 271 -15.74 6.86 20.05
CA CYS A 271 -16.17 5.48 20.30
C CYS A 271 -15.62 4.87 21.59
N ARG A 272 -15.27 5.68 22.61
CA ARG A 272 -14.70 5.24 23.89
C ARG A 272 -13.50 4.29 23.72
N ASN A 273 -12.63 4.60 22.76
CA ASN A 273 -11.46 3.82 22.39
C ASN A 273 -11.69 2.42 21.81
N LYS A 274 -12.92 2.06 21.43
CA LYS A 274 -13.25 0.79 20.76
C LYS A 274 -12.78 0.78 19.30
N LYS A 275 -11.61 0.20 19.04
CA LYS A 275 -10.96 0.15 17.70
C LYS A 275 -11.88 -0.47 16.62
N ALA A 276 -12.45 -1.64 16.88
CA ALA A 276 -13.28 -2.34 15.89
C ALA A 276 -14.49 -1.49 15.43
N LYS A 277 -15.12 -0.78 16.38
CA LYS A 277 -16.25 0.10 16.11
C LYS A 277 -15.85 1.33 15.29
N ALA A 278 -14.76 1.99 15.67
CA ALA A 278 -14.24 3.13 14.92
C ALA A 278 -13.86 2.76 13.49
N ASN A 279 -13.20 1.61 13.30
CA ASN A 279 -12.84 1.11 11.99
C ASN A 279 -14.08 0.82 11.13
N LYS A 280 -15.12 0.21 11.71
CA LYS A 280 -16.41 -0.02 11.02
C LYS A 280 -17.02 1.29 10.54
N ILE A 281 -17.13 2.30 11.41
CA ILE A 281 -17.66 3.62 11.05
C ILE A 281 -16.88 4.21 9.88
N ILE A 282 -15.55 4.18 9.92
CA ILE A 282 -14.71 4.75 8.86
C ILE A 282 -14.90 4.00 7.54
N ILE A 283 -14.99 2.65 7.58
CA ILE A 283 -15.27 1.85 6.39
C ILE A 283 -16.62 2.25 5.78
N ASP A 284 -17.67 2.36 6.59
CA ASP A 284 -19.01 2.73 6.13
C ASP A 284 -19.05 4.14 5.54
N VAL A 285 -18.36 5.11 6.17
CA VAL A 285 -18.21 6.49 5.68
C VAL A 285 -17.52 6.50 4.32
N LEU A 286 -16.43 5.75 4.17
CA LEU A 286 -15.68 5.69 2.92
C LEU A 286 -16.44 4.98 1.81
N GLU A 287 -17.20 3.92 2.11
CA GLU A 287 -18.04 3.27 1.12
C GLU A 287 -19.09 4.24 0.56
N GLU A 288 -19.75 5.00 1.44
CA GLU A 288 -20.75 5.98 1.03
C GLU A 288 -20.16 7.16 0.27
N PHE A 289 -19.03 7.69 0.74
CA PHE A 289 -18.33 8.77 0.04
C PHE A 289 -17.83 8.32 -1.34
N GLN A 290 -17.34 7.09 -1.48
CA GLN A 290 -16.95 6.52 -2.78
C GLN A 290 -18.13 6.42 -3.75
N LYS A 291 -19.37 6.17 -3.28
CA LYS A 291 -20.56 6.21 -4.14
C LYS A 291 -20.78 7.60 -4.74
N ILE A 292 -20.59 8.66 -3.94
CA ILE A 292 -20.69 10.06 -4.41
C ILE A 292 -19.62 10.35 -5.46
N LEU A 293 -18.36 9.98 -5.18
CA LEU A 293 -17.26 10.18 -6.13
C LEU A 293 -17.51 9.40 -7.44
N LYS A 294 -18.02 8.17 -7.35
CA LYS A 294 -18.35 7.35 -8.51
C LYS A 294 -19.48 7.97 -9.35
N GLN A 295 -20.47 8.59 -8.71
CA GLN A 295 -21.54 9.30 -9.39
C GLN A 295 -21.01 10.52 -10.15
N ILE A 296 -20.17 11.35 -9.52
CA ILE A 296 -19.50 12.50 -10.16
C ILE A 296 -18.69 12.04 -11.39
N TRP A 297 -17.93 10.95 -11.23
CA TRP A 297 -17.15 10.35 -12.30
C TRP A 297 -18.03 9.84 -13.46
N LYS A 298 -19.17 9.19 -13.15
CA LYS A 298 -20.12 8.68 -14.14
C LYS A 298 -20.71 9.81 -14.97
N GLU A 299 -21.21 10.86 -14.32
CA GLU A 299 -21.76 12.05 -15.01
C GLU A 299 -20.74 12.69 -15.95
N ARG A 300 -19.48 12.79 -15.51
CA ARG A 300 -18.39 13.26 -16.37
C ARG A 300 -18.16 12.32 -17.56
N CYS A 301 -18.20 11.01 -17.35
CA CYS A 301 -18.05 10.03 -18.44
C CYS A 301 -19.15 10.18 -19.49
N ASP A 302 -20.40 10.34 -19.06
CA ASP A 302 -21.54 10.51 -19.96
C ASP A 302 -21.36 11.76 -20.84
N LYS A 303 -20.92 12.88 -20.24
CA LYS A 303 -20.62 14.11 -20.99
C LYS A 303 -19.44 13.98 -21.95
N VAL A 304 -18.41 13.22 -21.59
CA VAL A 304 -17.30 12.95 -22.51
C VAL A 304 -17.72 12.03 -23.65
N ILE A 305 -18.62 11.07 -23.41
CA ILE A 305 -19.18 10.25 -24.49
C ILE A 305 -20.01 11.12 -25.46
N GLU A 306 -20.86 12.01 -24.95
CA GLU A 306 -21.59 12.98 -25.77
C GLU A 306 -20.64 13.82 -26.64
N TRP A 307 -19.55 14.30 -26.06
CA TRP A 307 -18.53 15.07 -26.78
C TRP A 307 -17.75 14.23 -27.80
N GLU A 308 -17.38 12.99 -27.47
CA GLU A 308 -16.70 12.06 -28.38
C GLU A 308 -17.57 11.83 -29.63
N ILE A 309 -18.87 11.58 -29.45
CA ILE A 309 -19.83 11.39 -30.55
C ILE A 309 -19.90 12.64 -31.44
N LYS A 310 -19.99 13.83 -30.84
CA LYS A 310 -20.03 15.11 -31.59
C LYS A 310 -18.76 15.38 -32.39
N ASN A 311 -17.61 14.86 -31.96
CA ASN A 311 -16.33 15.00 -32.64
C ASN A 311 -16.01 13.80 -33.55
N GLY A 312 -16.98 12.91 -33.81
CA GLY A 312 -16.80 11.75 -34.69
C GLY A 312 -15.87 10.66 -34.13
N ILE A 313 -15.60 10.66 -32.82
CA ILE A 313 -14.75 9.68 -32.16
C ILE A 313 -15.58 8.42 -31.85
N THR A 314 -15.29 7.31 -32.54
CA THR A 314 -16.03 6.05 -32.35
C THR A 314 -15.34 5.09 -31.39
N ASN A 315 -16.07 4.07 -30.93
CA ASN A 315 -15.49 2.95 -30.17
C ASN A 315 -14.46 2.15 -30.98
N LYS A 316 -14.61 2.10 -32.31
CA LYS A 316 -13.64 1.43 -33.20
C LYS A 316 -12.30 2.16 -33.14
N ASP A 317 -12.29 3.48 -33.28
CA ASP A 317 -11.09 4.32 -33.25
C ASP A 317 -10.31 4.18 -31.94
N LYS A 318 -11.04 4.10 -30.81
CA LYS A 318 -10.43 3.87 -29.49
C LYS A 318 -9.72 2.52 -29.38
N ARG A 319 -10.20 1.48 -30.06
CA ARG A 319 -9.66 0.11 -30.01
C ARG A 319 -8.63 -0.18 -31.11
N THR A 320 -8.65 0.55 -32.21
CA THR A 320 -7.69 0.37 -33.31
C THR A 320 -6.27 0.58 -32.80
N ARG A 321 -5.38 -0.40 -32.97
CA ARG A 321 -3.96 -0.24 -32.63
C ARG A 321 -3.40 0.89 -33.49
N GLN A 322 -2.77 1.87 -32.85
CA GLN A 322 -2.02 2.88 -33.59
C GLN A 322 -0.79 2.18 -34.16
N ILE A 323 -0.69 2.14 -35.48
CA ILE A 323 0.57 1.82 -36.15
C ILE A 323 1.48 3.00 -35.82
N ARG A 324 2.45 2.80 -34.92
CA ARG A 324 3.54 3.76 -34.74
C ARG A 324 4.33 3.73 -36.04
N ASN A 325 4.01 4.65 -36.95
CA ASN A 325 4.94 4.95 -38.03
C ASN A 325 6.16 5.58 -37.38
N ASP A 326 7.23 4.81 -37.17
CA ASP A 326 8.58 5.29 -36.89
C ASP A 326 9.14 6.02 -38.13
N LYS A 327 8.35 6.90 -38.74
CA LYS A 327 8.87 7.86 -39.70
C LYS A 327 9.65 8.87 -38.89
N ARG A 328 10.97 8.64 -38.79
CA ARG A 328 11.96 9.72 -38.78
C ARG A 328 11.68 10.59 -40.01
N THR A 329 10.71 11.49 -39.92
CA THR A 329 10.56 12.55 -40.90
C THR A 329 11.78 13.42 -40.67
N LYS A 330 12.81 13.26 -41.52
CA LYS A 330 13.83 14.29 -41.71
C LYS A 330 13.07 15.53 -42.17
N ILE A 331 12.63 16.34 -41.21
CA ILE A 331 12.29 17.73 -41.48
C ILE A 331 13.61 18.33 -41.93
N GLN A 332 13.70 18.67 -43.23
CA GLN A 332 14.72 19.61 -43.69
C GLN A 332 14.52 20.86 -42.86
N ILE A 333 15.45 21.09 -41.93
CA ILE A 333 15.49 22.31 -41.13
C ILE A 333 15.91 23.41 -42.10
N ASP A 334 14.92 24.08 -42.68
CA ASP A 334 15.12 25.46 -43.08
C ASP A 334 15.49 26.24 -41.83
N LYS A 335 16.64 26.90 -41.91
CA LYS A 335 17.27 27.62 -40.82
C LYS A 335 16.43 28.84 -40.44
N THR A 336 15.41 28.65 -39.61
CA THR A 336 14.93 29.71 -38.71
C THR A 336 14.05 29.13 -37.61
N SER A 337 14.49 29.36 -36.36
CA SER A 337 13.77 29.21 -35.08
C SER A 337 13.16 27.85 -34.72
N ASN A 338 13.80 27.09 -33.81
CA ASN A 338 13.10 26.27 -32.81
C ASN A 338 13.99 25.80 -31.65
N ILE A 339 14.28 26.70 -30.72
CA ILE A 339 14.91 26.38 -29.41
C ILE A 339 13.97 25.49 -28.55
N LYS A 340 12.65 25.50 -28.82
CA LYS A 340 11.64 24.74 -28.05
C LYS A 340 11.63 23.23 -28.32
N GLU A 341 11.89 22.77 -29.54
CA GLU A 341 11.86 21.33 -29.88
C GLU A 341 13.10 20.57 -29.41
N GLY A 342 14.28 21.20 -29.49
CA GLY A 342 15.52 20.66 -28.92
C GLY A 342 15.43 20.47 -27.40
N ASN A 343 14.84 21.45 -26.70
CA ASN A 343 14.60 21.36 -25.26
C ASN A 343 13.60 20.25 -24.89
N LEU A 344 12.57 20.01 -25.71
CA LEU A 344 11.60 18.93 -25.48
C LEU A 344 12.21 17.54 -25.67
N HIS A 345 13.09 17.36 -26.67
CA HIS A 345 13.77 16.09 -26.89
C HIS A 345 14.81 15.80 -25.79
N ILE A 346 15.58 16.80 -25.37
CA ILE A 346 16.54 16.66 -24.25
C ILE A 346 15.79 16.36 -22.95
N SER A 347 14.67 17.05 -22.69
CA SER A 347 13.81 16.79 -21.51
C SER A 347 13.31 15.34 -21.46
N LYS A 348 12.76 14.82 -22.57
CA LYS A 348 12.31 13.42 -22.65
C LYS A 348 13.45 12.41 -22.48
N MET A 349 14.66 12.73 -22.96
CA MET A 349 15.84 11.88 -22.80
C MET A 349 16.35 11.88 -21.36
N MET A 350 16.38 13.05 -20.71
CA MET A 350 16.71 13.19 -19.29
C MET A 350 15.69 12.49 -18.40
N GLU A 351 14.38 12.58 -18.70
CA GLU A 351 13.34 11.82 -17.99
C GLU A 351 13.56 10.31 -18.11
N LYS A 352 13.94 9.82 -19.29
CA LYS A 352 14.21 8.39 -19.52
C LYS A 352 15.46 7.92 -18.77
N ILE A 353 16.53 8.71 -18.74
CA ILE A 353 17.75 8.42 -17.99
C ILE A 353 17.48 8.46 -16.47
N ASN A 354 16.73 9.46 -16.00
CA ASN A 354 16.32 9.56 -14.59
C ASN A 354 15.41 8.39 -14.19
N PHE A 355 14.52 7.96 -15.08
CA PHE A 355 13.69 6.77 -14.86
C PHE A 355 14.53 5.49 -14.76
N GLN A 356 15.52 5.30 -15.63
CA GLN A 356 16.44 4.16 -15.58
C GLN A 356 17.31 4.17 -14.33
N ARG A 357 17.85 5.33 -13.93
CA ARG A 357 18.61 5.47 -12.68
C ARG A 357 17.74 5.17 -11.46
N LYS A 358 16.49 5.64 -11.43
CA LYS A 358 15.52 5.32 -10.37
C LYS A 358 15.15 3.84 -10.33
N GLN A 359 15.02 3.18 -11.49
CA GLN A 359 14.79 1.73 -11.57
C GLN A 359 15.97 0.95 -10.97
N LYS A 360 17.21 1.35 -11.30
CA LYS A 360 18.41 0.73 -10.76
C LYS A 360 18.55 0.96 -9.25
N GLN A 361 18.35 2.19 -8.78
CA GLN A 361 18.31 2.50 -7.33
C GLN A 361 17.22 1.69 -6.62
N LYS A 362 16.05 1.52 -7.26
CA LYS A 362 14.97 0.70 -6.73
C LYS A 362 15.37 -0.78 -6.64
N GLU A 363 16.07 -1.33 -7.63
CA GLU A 363 16.56 -2.71 -7.59
C GLU A 363 17.60 -2.89 -6.48
N GLU A 364 18.54 -1.96 -6.35
CA GLU A 364 19.56 -1.95 -5.29
C GLU A 364 18.93 -1.79 -3.90
N ASP A 365 17.97 -0.87 -3.72
CA ASP A 365 17.21 -0.69 -2.49
C ASP A 365 16.37 -1.94 -2.19
N LEU A 366 15.70 -2.51 -3.20
CA LEU A 366 14.88 -3.71 -3.05
C LEU A 366 15.72 -4.89 -2.60
N GLU A 367 16.88 -5.06 -3.22
CA GLU A 367 17.86 -6.06 -2.84
C GLU A 367 18.39 -5.77 -1.44
N PHE A 368 18.79 -4.54 -1.12
CA PHE A 368 19.27 -4.16 0.22
C PHE A 368 18.22 -4.41 1.29
N PHE A 369 16.98 -3.92 1.14
CA PHE A 369 15.90 -4.10 2.11
C PHE A 369 15.43 -5.55 2.20
N THR A 370 15.34 -6.26 1.07
CA THR A 370 15.04 -7.69 1.10
C THR A 370 16.13 -8.40 1.86
N ASN A 371 17.41 -8.09 1.64
CA ASN A 371 18.51 -8.69 2.36
C ASN A 371 18.53 -8.29 3.84
N GLU A 372 18.36 -7.02 4.20
CA GLU A 372 18.34 -6.57 5.59
C GLU A 372 17.16 -7.17 6.36
N ILE A 373 15.94 -7.10 5.82
CA ILE A 373 14.77 -7.67 6.49
C ILE A 373 14.86 -9.19 6.51
N PHE A 374 15.27 -9.82 5.40
CA PHE A 374 15.47 -11.27 5.36
C PHE A 374 16.54 -11.71 6.37
N LEU A 375 17.65 -10.98 6.45
CA LEU A 375 18.74 -11.29 7.36
C LEU A 375 18.42 -10.96 8.83
N ASN A 376 17.55 -9.99 9.10
CA ASN A 376 17.15 -9.63 10.46
C ASN A 376 15.95 -10.45 10.97
N THR A 377 15.10 -10.98 10.08
CA THR A 377 13.83 -11.65 10.44
C THR A 377 13.84 -13.16 10.17
N PHE A 378 14.59 -13.64 9.18
CA PHE A 378 14.58 -15.05 8.74
C PHE A 378 15.93 -15.74 8.87
N THR A 379 16.97 -15.00 9.25
CA THR A 379 18.28 -15.54 9.57
C THR A 379 18.72 -15.01 10.93
N TYR A 380 19.29 -15.85 11.77
CA TYR A 380 19.84 -15.40 13.04
C TYR A 380 21.22 -14.77 12.83
N LYS A 381 21.47 -13.56 13.36
CA LYS A 381 22.78 -12.85 13.34
C LYS A 381 23.81 -13.42 14.33
N GLY A 382 23.73 -14.70 14.65
CA GLY A 382 24.72 -15.41 15.43
C GLY A 382 25.17 -16.64 14.66
N ASN A 383 26.49 -16.80 14.54
CA ASN A 383 27.09 -17.98 13.93
C ASN A 383 26.40 -19.26 14.43
N ASN A 384 25.76 -20.00 13.52
CA ASN A 384 25.37 -21.42 13.67
C ASN A 384 24.67 -21.79 14.98
N LEU A 385 23.36 -21.50 15.14
CA LEU A 385 22.66 -21.79 16.40
C LEU A 385 21.20 -22.25 16.20
N TYR A 386 20.94 -23.55 16.36
CA TYR A 386 19.62 -24.00 16.80
C TYR A 386 19.52 -23.85 18.33
N LYS A 387 18.87 -22.80 18.82
CA LYS A 387 18.77 -22.55 20.27
C LYS A 387 17.91 -23.60 20.98
N ILE A 388 18.54 -24.58 21.62
CA ILE A 388 17.88 -25.43 22.63
C ILE A 388 18.28 -24.92 24.00
N LYS A 389 17.29 -24.58 24.84
CA LYS A 389 17.53 -24.16 26.22
C LYS A 389 17.88 -25.38 27.08
N ILE A 390 19.10 -25.43 27.60
CA ILE A 390 19.54 -26.42 28.59
C ILE A 390 19.30 -25.85 29.99
N PHE A 391 18.69 -26.64 30.88
CA PHE A 391 18.48 -26.27 32.29
C PHE A 391 19.59 -26.84 33.18
N SER A 392 19.72 -26.29 34.39
CA SER A 392 20.79 -26.60 35.36
C SER A 392 20.93 -28.08 35.72
N ASP A 393 19.89 -28.87 35.44
CA ASP A 393 19.77 -30.27 35.87
C ASP A 393 19.97 -31.26 34.70
N GLY A 394 20.30 -30.76 33.50
CA GLY A 394 20.57 -31.59 32.30
C GLY A 394 19.34 -31.88 31.42
N ASP A 395 18.15 -31.40 31.81
CA ASP A 395 16.93 -31.57 31.05
C ASP A 395 16.84 -30.59 29.86
N MET A 396 16.26 -31.06 28.75
CA MET A 396 15.99 -30.29 27.53
C MET A 396 14.50 -30.29 27.21
N ALA A 397 13.92 -29.10 27.01
CA ALA A 397 12.56 -28.93 26.51
C ALA A 397 12.60 -28.46 25.05
N ILE A 398 11.85 -29.15 24.18
CA ILE A 398 11.76 -28.84 22.76
C ILE A 398 10.28 -28.93 22.37
N SER A 399 9.65 -27.80 22.05
CA SER A 399 8.31 -27.81 21.47
C SER A 399 8.41 -27.98 19.94
N SER A 400 7.47 -28.72 19.36
CA SER A 400 7.39 -29.00 17.92
C SER A 400 6.67 -27.91 17.15
#